data_AF-A0AAW8GGS8-F1
#
_entry.id   AF-A0AAW8GGS8-F1
#
_cell.length_a   1.000
_cell.length_b   1.000
_cell.length_c   1.000
_cell.angle_alpha   90.00
_cell.angle_beta   90.00
_cell.angle_gamma   90.00
#
_symmetry.space_group_name_H-M   'P 1'
#
loop_
_entity.id
_entity.type
_entity.pdbx_description
1 polymer ?
#
loop_
_entity_poly.entity_id
_entity_poly.type
_entity_poly.pdbx_seq_one_letter_code
_entity_poly.pdbx_strand_id
1 'polypeptide(L)' 'MEKDALGICLSRDMLSEHLLSTFTHVRAYELAVENDEQVRVLFAFPQMSGKDVLTTMQGTKKLIWRADFFCPHFPHR' A
#
# COMPACT_ATOMS: atom_id res chain seq x y z
N MET A 1 11.19 -1.40 -4.20
CA MET A 1 10.35 -1.49 -2.99
C MET A 1 11.10 -0.83 -1.85
N GLU A 2 10.69 0.38 -1.46
CA GLU A 2 11.36 1.16 -0.40
C GLU A 2 10.55 1.10 0.90
N LYS A 3 11.18 1.40 2.04
CA LYS A 3 10.55 1.43 3.35
C LYS A 3 10.86 2.75 4.05
N ASP A 4 9.85 3.36 4.65
CA ASP A 4 9.98 4.54 5.50
C ASP A 4 9.46 4.27 6.93
N ALA A 5 9.35 5.33 7.74
CA ALA A 5 8.86 5.25 9.11
C ALA A 5 7.41 4.72 9.23
N LEU A 6 6.63 4.76 8.15
CA LEU A 6 5.24 4.30 8.09
C LEU A 6 5.08 2.90 7.48
N GLY A 7 6.17 2.30 6.98
CA GLY A 7 6.19 0.96 6.41
C GLY A 7 6.70 0.91 4.96
N ILE A 8 6.40 -0.20 4.28
CA ILE A 8 6.76 -0.44 2.88
C ILE A 8 5.94 0.49 1.99
N CYS A 9 6.60 1.31 1.17
CA CYS A 9 5.97 2.20 0.21
C CYS A 9 5.30 1.39 -0.91
N LEU A 10 3.97 1.50 -1.04
CA LEU A 10 3.22 0.85 -2.11
C LEU A 10 2.98 1.84 -3.25
N SER A 11 3.65 1.63 -4.38
CA SER A 11 3.43 2.37 -5.63
C SER A 11 2.79 1.46 -6.68
N ARG A 12 2.15 2.06 -7.69
CA ARG A 12 1.53 1.31 -8.79
C ARG A 12 2.56 0.44 -9.54
N ASP A 13 3.74 1.01 -9.82
CA ASP A 13 4.83 0.31 -10.53
C ASP A 13 5.38 -0.85 -9.72
N MET A 14 5.51 -0.70 -8.40
CA MET A 14 5.94 -1.81 -7.55
C MET A 14 4.88 -2.92 -7.50
N LEU A 15 3.60 -2.55 -7.35
CA LEU A 15 2.51 -3.52 -7.25
C LEU A 15 2.28 -4.32 -8.54
N SER A 16 2.54 -3.72 -9.72
CA SER A 16 2.41 -4.43 -11.00
C SER A 16 3.44 -5.55 -11.17
N GLU A 17 4.59 -5.46 -10.52
CA GLU A 17 5.61 -6.52 -10.47
C GLU A 17 5.29 -7.59 -9.41
N HIS A 18 4.42 -7.28 -8.44
CA HIS A 18 4.12 -8.10 -7.27
C HIS A 18 2.63 -8.46 -7.13
N LEU A 19 1.90 -8.57 -8.25
CA LEU A 19 0.44 -8.76 -8.27
C LEU A 19 -0.06 -9.93 -7.41
N LEU A 20 0.66 -11.06 -7.41
CA LEU A 20 0.30 -12.28 -6.69
C LEU A 20 0.85 -12.33 -5.26
N SER A 21 1.77 -11.42 -4.92
CA SER A 21 2.33 -11.37 -3.56
C SER A 21 1.31 -10.76 -2.60
N THR A 22 1.49 -11.04 -1.31
CA THR A 22 0.59 -10.60 -0.26
C THR A 22 1.24 -9.51 0.58
N PHE A 23 0.49 -8.45 0.88
CA PHE A 23 0.89 -7.37 1.77
C PHE A 23 -0.01 -7.39 3.00
N THR A 24 0.56 -7.23 4.20
CA THR A 24 -0.24 -7.22 5.45
C THR A 24 -0.13 -5.88 6.16
N HIS A 25 -1.19 -5.57 6.92
CA HIS A 25 -1.41 -4.26 7.56
C HIS A 25 -1.31 -3.11 6.55
N VAL A 26 -2.04 -3.24 5.46
CA VAL A 26 -2.07 -2.22 4.40
C VAL A 26 -2.84 -1.00 4.90
N ARG A 27 -2.23 0.18 4.85
CA ARG A 27 -2.83 1.46 5.25
C ARG A 27 -2.76 2.46 4.10
N ALA A 28 -3.82 3.24 3.95
CA ALA A 28 -3.87 4.37 3.03
C ALA A 28 -4.06 5.67 3.82
N TYR A 29 -3.15 6.62 3.66
CA TYR A 29 -3.16 7.89 4.34
C TYR A 29 -3.62 9.01 3.41
N GLU A 30 -4.45 9.91 3.93
CA GLU A 30 -4.78 11.18 3.30
C GLU A 30 -3.71 12.22 3.65
N LEU A 31 -3.18 12.90 2.63
CA LEU A 31 -2.33 14.07 2.82
C LEU A 31 -3.24 15.26 3.13
N ALA A 32 -3.16 15.81 4.35
CA ALA A 32 -3.79 17.08 4.65
C ALA A 32 -3.12 18.17 3.79
N VAL A 33 -3.90 18.86 2.96
CA VAL A 33 -3.40 19.88 2.02
C VAL A 33 -3.13 21.21 2.72
N GLU A 34 -3.57 21.36 3.98
CA GLU A 34 -3.48 22.61 4.74
C GLU A 34 -2.68 22.40 6.03
N ASN A 35 -1.40 22.81 5.99
CA ASN A 35 -0.55 23.23 7.12
C ASN A 35 -0.29 22.31 8.33
N ASP A 36 -0.84 21.11 8.40
CA ASP A 36 -0.55 20.15 9.47
C ASP A 36 0.12 18.91 8.88
N GLU A 37 1.31 18.56 9.35
CA GLU A 37 2.09 17.34 8.98
C GLU A 37 1.38 16.03 9.40
N GLN A 38 0.09 16.10 9.72
CA GLN A 38 -0.70 15.01 10.24
C GLN A 38 -1.25 14.17 9.07
N VAL A 39 -0.60 13.04 8.85
CA VAL A 39 -1.12 11.99 7.97
C VAL A 39 -2.25 11.23 8.68
N ARG A 40 -3.45 11.27 8.11
CA ARG A 40 -4.60 10.54 8.65
C ARG A 40 -4.80 9.23 7.91
N VAL A 41 -4.94 8.12 8.64
CA VAL A 41 -5.34 6.83 8.05
C VAL A 41 -6.80 6.93 7.59
N LEU A 42 -7.02 6.74 6.29
CA LEU A 42 -8.35 6.69 5.67
C LEU A 42 -8.83 5.25 5.50
N PHE A 43 -7.92 4.35 5.11
CA PHE A 43 -8.22 2.92 4.95
C PHE A 43 -7.18 2.07 5.67
N ALA A 44 -7.62 0.97 6.25
CA ALA A 44 -6.77 -0.04 6.86
C ALA A 44 -7.31 -1.43 6.53
N PHE A 45 -6.44 -2.28 6.00
CA PHE A 45 -6.75 -3.65 5.62
C PHE A 45 -5.74 -4.60 6.27
N PRO A 46 -6.20 -5.66 6.96
CA PRO A 46 -5.28 -6.63 7.56
C PRO A 46 -4.37 -7.30 6.52
N GLN A 47 -4.89 -7.56 5.32
CA GLN A 47 -4.17 -8.22 4.25
C GLN A 47 -4.79 -7.91 2.88
N MET A 48 -3.95 -7.73 1.86
CA MET A 48 -4.35 -7.59 0.46
C MET A 48 -3.31 -8.21 -0.47
N SER A 49 -3.72 -8.76 -1.61
CA SER A 49 -2.76 -9.08 -2.68
C SER A 49 -2.27 -7.80 -3.38
N GLY A 50 -1.14 -7.85 -4.09
CA GLY A 50 -0.66 -6.73 -4.89
C GLY A 50 -1.72 -6.25 -5.90
N LYS A 51 -2.45 -7.19 -6.50
CA LYS A 51 -3.57 -6.91 -7.41
C LYS A 51 -4.71 -6.18 -6.70
N ASP A 52 -5.09 -6.59 -5.49
CA ASP A 52 -6.17 -5.97 -4.75
C ASP A 52 -5.81 -4.52 -4.40
N VAL A 53 -4.58 -4.28 -3.88
CA VAL A 53 -4.12 -2.93 -3.56
C VAL A 53 -4.16 -2.04 -4.80
N LEU A 54 -3.64 -2.52 -5.94
CA LEU A 54 -3.62 -1.77 -7.19
C LEU A 54 -5.04 -1.42 -7.69
N THR A 55 -5.98 -2.35 -7.52
CA THR A 55 -7.39 -2.13 -7.87
C THR A 55 -8.03 -1.08 -6.96
N THR A 56 -7.77 -1.14 -5.64
CA THR A 56 -8.28 -0.16 -4.68
C THR A 56 -7.67 1.23 -4.89
N MET A 57 -6.44 1.33 -5.40
CA MET A 57 -5.79 2.59 -5.78
C MET A 57 -6.45 3.31 -6.98
N GLN A 58 -7.43 2.73 -7.67
CA GLN A 58 -8.04 3.34 -8.87
C GLN A 58 -8.97 4.54 -8.57
N GLY A 59 -9.14 4.93 -7.31
CA GLY A 59 -9.89 6.13 -6.92
C GLY A 59 -9.24 7.46 -7.35
N THR A 60 -10.02 8.54 -7.31
CA THR A 60 -9.58 9.91 -7.69
C THR A 60 -8.73 10.60 -6.63
N LYS A 61 -8.81 10.15 -5.37
CA LYS A 61 -8.01 10.71 -4.27
C LYS A 61 -6.57 10.22 -4.35
N LYS A 62 -5.62 11.17 -4.26
CA LYS A 62 -4.20 10.84 -4.06
C LYS A 62 -3.99 10.46 -2.60
N LEU A 63 -3.74 9.19 -2.35
CA LEU A 63 -3.44 8.64 -1.02
C LEU A 63 -2.03 8.08 -0.99
N ILE A 64 -1.41 8.12 0.19
CA ILE A 64 -0.12 7.45 0.45
C ILE A 64 -0.42 6.05 0.93
N TRP A 65 0.14 5.02 0.28
CA TRP A 65 -0.11 3.63 0.65
C TRP A 65 1.12 2.99 1.29
N ARG A 66 0.89 2.26 2.39
CA ARG A 66 1.93 1.55 3.14
C ARG A 66 1.48 0.14 3.50
N ALA A 67 2.43 -0.77 3.70
CA ALA A 67 2.22 -2.06 4.35
C ALA A 67 3.29 -2.30 5.42
N ASP A 68 2.98 -3.03 6.48
CA ASP A 68 3.99 -3.38 7.47
C ASP A 68 4.86 -4.55 6.98
N PHE A 69 4.28 -5.47 6.22
CA PHE A 69 4.96 -6.68 5.75
C PHE A 69 4.63 -7.03 4.29
N PHE A 70 5.59 -7.69 3.66
CA PHE A 70 5.51 -8.25 2.31
C PHE A 70 5.79 -9.76 2.37
N CYS A 71 4.85 -10.54 1.85
CA CYS A 71 4.95 -11.99 1.72
C CYS A 71 5.07 -12.32 0.22
N PRO A 72 6.27 -12.68 -0.26
CA PRO A 72 6.48 -13.02 -1.67
C PRO A 72 5.66 -14.25 -2.05
N HIS A 73 5.09 -14.24 -3.25
CA HIS A 73 4.47 -15.42 -3.82
C HIS A 73 5.54 -16.33 -4.45
N PHE A 74 5.73 -17.51 -3.89
CA PHE A 74 6.55 -18.56 -4.49
C PHE A 74 5.64 -19.56 -5.18
N PRO A 75 5.66 -19.65 -6.53
CA PRO A 75 4.97 -20.72 -7.21
C PRO A 75 5.60 -22.05 -6.80
N HIS A 76 4.80 -22.97 -6.25
CA HIS A 76 5.24 -24.35 -6.07
C HIS A 76 5.50 -24.95 -7.46
N ARG A 77 6.75 -25.33 -7.72
CA ARG A 77 7.15 -26.09 -8.91
C ARG A 77 6.74 -27.54 -8.78
#